data_AF-A0A7Y5VVN1-F1
#
_entry.id   AF-A0A7Y5VVN1-F1
#
_cell.length_a   1.000
_cell.length_b   1.000
_cell.length_c   1.000
_cell.angle_alpha   90.00
_cell.angle_beta   90.00
_cell.angle_gamma   90.00
#
_symmetry.space_group_name_H-M   'P 1'
#
loop_
_entity.id
_entity.type
_entity.pdbx_description
1 polymer ?
#
loop_
_entity_poly.entity_id
_entity_poly.type
_entity_poly.pdbx_seq_one_letter_code
_entity_poly.pdbx_strand_id
1 'polypeptide(L)'
;MPDAWVVAWVAGGVCVVVLAVAIRWWQRRREAAYDARRRAELRESRGYLYMQQQELERLAARIIATSSTATIAGFQIVRQIEAVFTDGHISPTRAVDVLKALAAEKGGNAIVNLASERLPTGKCAARGDAVIVRTLDA
;
A
#
# COMPACT_ATOMS: atom_id res chain seq x y z
N MET A 1 57.78 -33.52 -32.60
CA MET A 1 57.88 -32.77 -31.33
C MET A 1 57.17 -31.45 -31.56
N PRO A 2 56.00 -31.20 -30.97
CA PRO A 2 55.31 -29.93 -31.16
C PRO A 2 56.17 -28.80 -30.63
N ASP A 3 56.36 -27.80 -31.46
CA ASP A 3 57.20 -26.62 -31.31
C ASP A 3 56.81 -25.93 -29.99
N ALA A 4 57.78 -25.73 -29.09
CA ALA A 4 57.57 -25.20 -27.74
C ALA A 4 56.76 -23.89 -27.70
N TRP A 5 56.76 -23.15 -28.80
CA TRP A 5 55.94 -21.97 -29.02
C TRP A 5 54.43 -22.26 -29.04
N VAL A 6 54.00 -23.33 -29.71
CA VAL A 6 52.58 -23.71 -29.78
C VAL A 6 52.05 -24.06 -28.38
N VAL A 7 52.85 -24.78 -27.59
CA VAL A 7 52.49 -25.13 -26.20
C VAL A 7 52.37 -23.89 -25.32
N ALA A 8 53.28 -22.91 -25.48
CA ALA A 8 53.22 -21.66 -24.75
C ALA A 8 51.98 -20.81 -25.09
N TRP A 9 51.60 -20.75 -26.37
CA TRP A 9 50.39 -20.03 -26.82
C TRP A 9 49.10 -20.70 -26.36
N VAL A 10 49.04 -22.04 -26.40
CA VAL A 10 47.88 -22.80 -25.90
C VAL A 10 47.74 -22.66 -24.39
N ALA A 11 48.84 -22.74 -23.63
CA ALA A 11 48.82 -22.54 -22.19
C ALA A 11 48.39 -21.11 -21.80
N GLY A 12 48.89 -20.10 -22.52
CA GLY A 12 48.47 -18.71 -22.34
C GLY A 12 46.98 -18.49 -22.63
N GLY A 13 46.47 -19.06 -23.73
CA GLY A 13 45.06 -18.98 -24.10
C GLY A 13 44.13 -19.63 -23.07
N VAL A 14 44.49 -20.80 -22.55
CA VAL A 14 43.72 -21.48 -21.51
C VAL A 14 43.68 -20.64 -20.23
N CYS A 15 44.79 -20.06 -19.81
CA CYS A 15 44.83 -19.17 -18.65
C CYS A 15 43.89 -17.97 -18.81
N VAL A 16 43.87 -17.33 -19.98
CA VAL A 16 42.99 -16.17 -20.24
C VAL A 16 41.51 -16.58 -20.20
N VAL A 17 41.16 -17.73 -20.78
CA VAL A 17 39.77 -18.24 -20.75
C VAL A 17 39.33 -18.55 -19.33
N VAL A 18 40.16 -19.21 -18.54
CA VAL A 18 39.86 -19.52 -17.13
C VAL A 18 39.69 -18.23 -16.32
N LEU A 19 40.55 -17.23 -16.55
CA LEU A 19 40.48 -15.94 -15.87
C LEU A 19 39.20 -15.16 -16.25
N ALA A 20 38.82 -15.17 -17.53
CA ALA A 20 37.59 -14.54 -18.01
C ALA A 20 36.33 -15.20 -17.43
N VAL A 21 36.31 -16.54 -17.35
CA VAL A 21 35.20 -17.29 -16.73
C VAL A 21 35.12 -16.98 -15.24
N ALA A 22 36.25 -16.96 -14.52
CA ALA A 22 36.29 -16.63 -13.10
C ALA A 22 35.78 -15.20 -12.82
N ILE A 23 36.23 -14.21 -13.60
CA ILE A 23 35.77 -12.81 -13.50
C ILE A 23 34.27 -12.73 -13.77
N ARG A 24 33.77 -13.38 -14.82
CA ARG A 24 32.35 -13.35 -15.18
C ARG A 24 31.47 -14.01 -14.11
N TRP A 25 31.97 -15.05 -13.46
CA TRP A 25 31.27 -15.70 -12.34
C TRP A 25 31.24 -14.81 -11.09
N TRP A 26 32.33 -14.09 -10.82
CA TRP A 26 32.41 -13.11 -9.73
C TRP A 26 31.50 -11.91 -9.95
N GLN A 27 31.42 -11.39 -11.18
CA GLN A 27 30.51 -10.30 -11.54
C GLN A 27 29.05 -10.72 -11.36
N ARG A 28 28.65 -11.89 -11.88
CA ARG A 28 27.28 -12.41 -11.70
C ARG A 28 26.91 -12.62 -10.24
N ARG A 29 27.86 -13.09 -9.41
CA ARG A 29 27.62 -13.23 -7.96
C ARG A 29 27.48 -11.88 -7.26
N ARG A 30 28.23 -10.86 -7.67
CA ARG A 30 28.09 -9.51 -7.13
C ARG A 30 26.74 -8.88 -7.52
N GLU A 31 26.33 -9.01 -8.77
CA GLU A 31 25.02 -8.53 -9.25
C GLU A 31 23.86 -9.14 -8.46
N ALA A 32 23.90 -10.45 -8.21
CA ALA A 32 22.91 -11.14 -7.39
C ALA A 32 22.84 -10.62 -5.95
N ALA A 33 23.97 -10.21 -5.36
CA ALA A 33 24.02 -9.65 -4.01
C ALA A 33 23.44 -8.22 -3.95
N TYR A 34 23.70 -7.39 -4.96
CA TYR A 34 23.09 -6.05 -5.07
C TYR A 34 21.57 -6.13 -5.27
N ASP A 35 21.10 -7.04 -6.13
CA ASP A 35 19.66 -7.25 -6.35
C ASP A 35 18.94 -7.83 -5.12
N ALA A 36 19.62 -8.65 -4.32
CA ALA A 36 19.07 -9.17 -3.07
C ALA A 36 18.86 -8.06 -2.04
N ARG A 37 19.82 -7.13 -1.92
CA ARG A 37 19.71 -5.96 -1.02
C ARG A 37 18.60 -5.01 -1.44
N ARG A 38 18.52 -4.67 -2.74
CA ARG A 38 17.41 -3.88 -3.30
C ARG A 38 16.05 -4.53 -3.06
N ARG A 39 15.96 -5.86 -3.20
CA ARG A 39 14.72 -6.60 -2.92
C ARG A 39 14.35 -6.61 -1.44
N ALA A 40 15.32 -6.61 -0.53
CA ALA A 40 15.09 -6.54 0.91
C ALA A 40 14.51 -5.18 1.32
N GLU A 41 15.12 -4.08 0.87
CA GLU A 41 14.62 -2.72 1.12
C GLU A 41 13.19 -2.53 0.58
N LEU A 42 12.91 -3.01 -0.63
CA LEU A 42 11.56 -2.97 -1.21
C LEU A 42 10.52 -3.80 -0.43
N ARG A 43 10.93 -4.89 0.23
CA ARG A 43 10.01 -5.70 1.06
C ARG A 43 9.66 -4.98 2.35
N GLU A 44 10.62 -4.30 2.96
CA GLU A 44 10.44 -3.57 4.21
C GLU A 44 9.47 -2.40 4.03
N SER A 45 9.66 -1.58 3.00
CA SER A 45 8.73 -0.48 2.70
C SER A 45 7.33 -0.97 2.37
N ARG A 46 7.20 -2.10 1.65
CA ARG A 46 5.89 -2.69 1.33
C ARG A 46 5.18 -3.22 2.58
N GLY A 47 5.93 -3.82 3.50
CA GLY A 47 5.38 -4.32 4.77
C GLY A 47 4.76 -3.20 5.60
N TYR A 48 5.45 -2.06 5.71
CA TYR A 48 4.94 -0.89 6.44
C TYR A 48 3.63 -0.35 5.83
N LEU A 49 3.58 -0.20 4.50
CA LEU A 49 2.36 0.24 3.81
C LEU A 49 1.21 -0.74 3.99
N TYR A 50 1.49 -2.04 4.00
CA TYR A 50 0.48 -3.07 4.21
C TYR A 50 -0.11 -2.99 5.64
N MET A 51 0.73 -2.80 6.66
CA MET A 51 0.25 -2.64 8.03
C MET A 51 -0.64 -1.40 8.19
N GLN A 52 -0.24 -0.25 7.62
CA GLN A 52 -1.06 0.96 7.65
C GLN A 52 -2.43 0.78 6.96
N GLN A 53 -2.46 0.07 5.83
CA GLN A 53 -3.72 -0.23 5.15
C GLN A 53 -4.62 -1.12 6.02
N GLN A 54 -4.04 -2.10 6.70
CA GLN A 54 -4.78 -3.02 7.56
C GLN A 54 -5.37 -2.31 8.79
N GLU A 55 -4.65 -1.34 9.36
CA GLU A 55 -5.16 -0.51 10.46
C GLU A 55 -6.33 0.36 10.02
N LEU A 56 -6.22 1.01 8.86
CA LEU A 56 -7.31 1.78 8.27
C LEU A 56 -8.54 0.92 8.01
N GLU A 57 -8.35 -0.29 7.47
CA GLU A 57 -9.44 -1.23 7.22
C GLU A 57 -10.11 -1.67 8.52
N ARG A 58 -9.33 -1.95 9.58
CA ARG A 58 -9.87 -2.28 10.91
C ARG A 58 -10.66 -1.14 11.53
N LEU A 59 -10.20 0.10 11.38
CA LEU A 59 -10.92 1.28 11.88
C LEU A 59 -12.20 1.52 11.07
N ALA A 60 -12.11 1.43 9.74
CA ALA A 60 -13.26 1.57 8.85
C ALA A 60 -14.33 0.48 9.10
N ALA A 61 -13.92 -0.75 9.47
CA ALA A 61 -14.82 -1.84 9.80
C ALA A 61 -15.65 -1.60 11.08
N ARG A 62 -15.27 -0.62 11.93
CA ARG A 62 -16.10 -0.21 13.09
C ARG A 62 -17.34 0.56 12.68
N ILE A 63 -17.37 1.08 11.44
CA ILE A 63 -18.54 1.74 10.87
C ILE A 63 -19.52 0.66 10.38
N ILE A 64 -20.62 0.49 11.10
CA ILE A 64 -21.63 -0.54 10.83
C ILE A 64 -22.61 -0.15 9.72
N ALA A 65 -22.74 1.16 9.45
CA ALA A 65 -23.62 1.65 8.40
C ALA A 65 -23.14 2.98 7.81
N THR A 66 -23.32 3.14 6.50
CA THR A 66 -23.10 4.40 5.79
C THR A 66 -24.30 4.71 4.92
N SER A 67 -24.79 5.95 4.98
CA SER A 67 -25.85 6.44 4.11
C SER A 67 -25.46 7.76 3.45
N SER A 68 -25.88 7.92 2.20
CA SER A 68 -25.79 9.19 1.47
C SER A 68 -26.86 10.20 1.91
N THR A 69 -27.86 9.76 2.67
CA THR A 69 -28.93 10.61 3.21
C THR A 69 -28.76 10.81 4.72
N ALA A 70 -29.60 11.67 5.30
CA ALA A 70 -29.64 11.95 6.74
C ALA A 70 -30.20 10.79 7.57
N THR A 71 -30.68 9.71 6.94
CA THR A 71 -31.27 8.55 7.61
C THR A 71 -30.61 7.26 7.16
N ILE A 72 -30.63 6.25 8.02
CA ILE A 72 -30.06 4.93 7.74
C ILE A 72 -31.17 3.89 7.92
N ALA A 73 -31.46 3.13 6.87
CA ALA A 73 -32.50 2.11 6.91
C ALA A 73 -32.16 1.02 7.95
N GLY A 74 -33.12 0.71 8.83
CA GLY A 74 -32.94 -0.28 9.90
C GLY A 74 -32.20 0.23 11.14
N PHE A 75 -31.83 1.52 11.18
CA PHE A 75 -31.12 2.13 12.30
C PHE A 75 -31.76 3.44 12.77
N GLN A 76 -31.77 3.65 14.08
CA GLN A 76 -32.12 4.92 14.72
C GLN A 76 -30.85 5.69 15.11
N ILE A 77 -30.78 6.97 14.74
CA ILE A 77 -29.69 7.86 15.14
C ILE A 77 -29.90 8.26 16.60
N VAL A 78 -28.98 7.83 17.46
CA VAL A 78 -28.99 8.12 18.90
C VAL A 78 -28.32 9.46 19.18
N ARG A 79 -27.21 9.75 18.49
CA ARG A 79 -26.41 10.96 18.71
C ARG A 79 -25.64 11.33 17.46
N GLN A 80 -25.61 12.63 17.13
CA GLN A 80 -24.67 13.18 16.16
C GLN A 80 -23.40 13.64 16.88
N ILE A 81 -22.24 13.28 16.35
CA ILE A 81 -20.93 13.62 16.93
C ILE A 81 -20.39 14.86 16.25
N GLU A 82 -19.95 14.73 15.00
CA GLU A 82 -19.24 15.80 14.29
C GLU A 82 -19.27 15.55 12.78
N ALA A 83 -19.20 16.63 11.99
CA ALA A 83 -18.93 16.54 10.56
C ALA A 83 -17.47 16.12 10.32
N VAL A 84 -17.28 15.06 9.55
CA VAL A 84 -15.97 14.56 9.13
C VAL A 84 -15.73 14.87 7.66
N PHE A 85 -14.49 15.25 7.35
CA PHE A 85 -14.07 15.60 6.00
C PHE A 85 -12.66 15.07 5.73
N THR A 86 -12.46 14.53 4.53
CA THR A 86 -11.14 14.11 4.04
C THR A 86 -10.93 14.65 2.64
N ASP A 87 -9.71 15.08 2.34
CA ASP A 87 -9.32 15.53 1.02
C ASP A 87 -7.99 14.92 0.57
N GLY A 88 -7.64 15.21 -0.68
CA GLY A 88 -6.31 14.92 -1.17
C GLY A 88 -6.06 13.47 -1.61
N HIS A 89 -7.10 12.65 -1.74
CA HIS A 89 -6.96 11.23 -2.08
C HIS A 89 -7.00 10.97 -3.61
N ILE A 90 -6.33 9.90 -4.06
CA ILE A 90 -6.23 9.56 -5.48
C ILE A 90 -7.55 8.94 -6.01
N SER A 91 -8.24 8.16 -5.18
CA SER A 91 -9.50 7.51 -5.53
C SER A 91 -10.63 7.89 -4.56
N PRO A 92 -11.89 7.88 -5.02
CA PRO A 92 -13.04 8.16 -4.16
C PRO A 92 -13.24 7.07 -3.10
N THR A 93 -12.94 5.81 -3.43
CA THR A 93 -13.00 4.69 -2.47
C THR A 93 -12.06 4.92 -1.30
N ARG A 94 -10.81 5.30 -1.57
CA ARG A 94 -9.82 5.59 -0.53
C ARG A 94 -10.21 6.78 0.32
N ALA A 95 -10.83 7.81 -0.29
CA ALA A 95 -11.34 8.95 0.46
C ALA A 95 -12.42 8.54 1.46
N VAL A 96 -13.35 7.66 1.04
CA VAL A 96 -14.40 7.12 1.90
C VAL A 96 -13.84 6.21 2.99
N ASP A 97 -12.84 5.38 2.71
CA ASP A 97 -12.24 4.50 3.73
C ASP A 97 -11.52 5.31 4.82
N VAL A 98 -10.79 6.35 4.44
CA VAL A 98 -10.16 7.26 5.40
C VAL A 98 -11.21 8.04 6.19
N LEU A 99 -12.31 8.46 5.54
CA LEU A 99 -13.43 9.11 6.22
C LEU A 99 -14.09 8.20 7.26
N LYS A 100 -14.27 6.91 6.94
CA LYS A 100 -14.78 5.90 7.87
C LYS A 100 -13.86 5.71 9.07
N ALA A 101 -12.56 5.61 8.83
CA ALA A 101 -11.57 5.51 9.90
C ALA A 101 -11.60 6.74 10.81
N LEU A 102 -11.68 7.95 10.24
CA LEU A 102 -11.77 9.21 10.98
C LEU A 102 -13.07 9.28 11.81
N ALA A 103 -14.21 8.88 11.24
CA ALA A 103 -15.48 8.83 11.97
C ALA A 103 -15.42 7.84 13.15
N ALA A 104 -14.78 6.69 12.96
CA ALA A 104 -14.60 5.69 14.02
C ALA A 104 -13.64 6.18 15.12
N GLU A 105 -12.58 6.91 14.76
CA GLU A 105 -11.65 7.54 15.70
C GLU A 105 -12.37 8.59 16.57
N LYS A 106 -13.30 9.35 15.97
CA LYS A 106 -14.17 10.31 16.67
C LYS A 106 -15.26 9.64 17.53
N GLY A 107 -15.35 8.31 17.53
CA GLY A 107 -16.31 7.54 18.32
C GLY A 107 -17.65 7.30 17.64
N GLY A 108 -17.77 7.59 16.35
CA GLY A 108 -18.95 7.27 15.54
C GLY A 108 -18.98 5.79 15.17
N ASN A 109 -20.18 5.23 15.03
CA ASN A 109 -20.36 3.88 14.49
C ASN A 109 -21.08 3.89 13.13
N ALA A 110 -21.56 5.05 12.67
CA ALA A 110 -22.16 5.20 11.35
C ALA A 110 -21.86 6.59 10.76
N ILE A 111 -22.00 6.70 9.43
CA ILE A 111 -21.89 7.96 8.70
C ILE A 111 -23.18 8.24 7.94
N VAL A 112 -23.70 9.46 8.07
CA VAL A 112 -24.83 9.97 7.28
C VAL A 112 -24.39 11.13 6.39
N ASN A 113 -25.23 11.49 5.42
CA ASN A 113 -24.94 12.53 4.44
C ASN A 113 -23.59 12.31 3.71
N LEU A 114 -23.24 11.03 3.48
CA LEU A 114 -22.00 10.68 2.82
C LEU A 114 -22.01 11.20 1.37
N ALA A 115 -21.04 12.03 1.05
CA ALA A 115 -20.80 12.51 -0.31
C ALA A 115 -19.31 12.40 -0.64
N SER A 116 -19.00 11.89 -1.82
CA SER A 116 -17.65 11.90 -2.39
C SER A 116 -17.63 12.77 -3.64
N GLU A 117 -16.69 13.70 -3.72
CA GLU A 117 -16.55 14.61 -4.84
C GLU A 117 -15.13 14.59 -5.39
N ARG A 118 -15.00 14.74 -6.71
CA ARG A 118 -13.70 14.89 -7.36
C ARG A 118 -13.39 16.37 -7.52
N LEU A 119 -12.33 16.84 -6.88
CA LEU A 119 -11.90 18.22 -6.92
C LEU A 119 -11.28 18.58 -8.29
N PRO A 120 -11.28 19.87 -8.66
CA PRO A 120 -10.59 20.39 -9.85
C PRO A 120 -9.09 20.08 -9.88
N THR A 121 -8.49 19.81 -8.72
CA THR A 121 -7.08 19.40 -8.56
C THR A 121 -6.81 17.96 -8.98
N GLY A 122 -7.83 17.23 -9.47
CA GLY A 122 -7.73 15.82 -9.85
C GLY A 122 -7.80 14.84 -8.68
N LYS A 123 -7.81 15.35 -7.45
CA LYS A 123 -7.92 14.58 -6.20
C LYS A 123 -9.39 14.38 -5.81
N CYS A 124 -9.67 13.38 -4.98
CA CYS A 124 -10.99 13.07 -4.44
C CYS A 124 -11.06 13.49 -2.97
N ALA A 125 -12.21 14.01 -2.57
CA ALA A 125 -12.58 14.26 -1.19
C ALA A 125 -13.85 13.48 -0.83
N ALA A 126 -14.00 13.20 0.46
CA ALA A 126 -15.21 12.62 1.02
C ALA A 126 -15.63 13.42 2.24
N ARG A 127 -16.93 13.57 2.43
CA ARG A 127 -17.54 14.28 3.56
C ARG A 127 -18.75 13.53 4.07
N GLY A 128 -19.04 13.68 5.35
CA GLY A 128 -20.24 13.14 5.97
C GLY A 128 -20.30 13.48 7.45
N ASP A 129 -21.39 13.11 8.10
CA ASP A 129 -21.57 13.34 9.54
C ASP A 129 -21.38 12.02 10.30
N ALA A 130 -20.47 12.03 11.27
CA ALA A 130 -20.26 10.90 12.16
C ALA A 130 -21.40 10.85 13.19
N VAL A 131 -22.08 9.72 13.26
CA VAL A 131 -23.23 9.50 14.14
C VAL A 131 -23.07 8.18 14.91
N ILE A 132 -23.77 8.11 16.05
CA ILE A 132 -24.00 6.88 16.80
C ILE A 132 -25.41 6.40 16.48
N VAL A 133 -25.53 5.20 15.95
CA VAL A 133 -26.80 4.55 15.64
C VAL A 133 -27.02 3.28 16.46
N ARG A 134 -28.29 2.92 16.63
CA ARG A 134 -28.75 1.65 17.19
C ARG A 134 -29.70 0.98 16.19
N THR A 135 -29.73 -0.35 16.18
CA THR A 135 -30.69 -1.11 15.36
C THR A 135 -32.12 -0.83 15.82
N LEU A 136 -33.05 -0.67 14.89
CA LEU A 136 -34.47 -0.46 15.17
C LEU A 136 -35.17 -1.71 15.72
N ASP A 137 -34.60 -2.91 15.50
CA ASP A 137 -35.20 -4.20 15.86
C ASP A 137 -34.79 -4.74 17.25
N ALA A 138 -34.35 -3.88 18.18
CA ALA A 138 -33.92 -4.27 19.53
C ALA A 138 -34.98 -3.96 20.60
#